data_AF-A0A8X6P4X3-F1
#
_entry.id   AF-A0A8X6P4X3-F1
#
_cell.length_a   1.000
_cell.length_b   1.000
_cell.length_c   1.000
_cell.angle_alpha   90.00
_cell.angle_beta   90.00
_cell.angle_gamma   90.00
#
_symmetry.space_group_name_H-M   'P 1'
#
loop_
_entity.id
_entity.type
_entity.pdbx_description
1 polymer ?
#
loop_
_entity_poly.entity_id
_entity_poly.type
_entity_poly.pdbx_seq_one_letter_code
_entity_poly.pdbx_strand_id
1 'polypeptide(L)'
;MSKKRKYDESYVKYGFCCMKESDDVEKPQCFLCGKVLANASMKPAKLIEHLKSLHPENASKDLEFFTKKKAQFSKSGTLTKLGFGIPQKPLVEASFRVAYRIAKSKKPHTIGETLIKPCVLEMVELVCGLEQRKILEAIPLSNDVIQSRIVEISCNILKQIINELKASPFPFSIQLDETTDISNCSQLLVFVRYVSADTIKEEFLFCEPLLQTTKAVDVLAILNVFFSKHDFDWKQKIHSLCTDGAPAMLGNKSGFAHLVKKEANNVIVTHCFLHRHALATKTLPTSLIDVLSIVIKTVNFIRSRALNHRLFKTLCQEMNAEHEVLLYHTEVRWLSRGQVLKRIFMLTIFGKKR
;
A
#
# COMPACT_ATOMS: atom_id res chain seq x y z
N MET A 1 -12.33 0.34 -52.86
CA MET A 1 -12.41 -0.65 -51.75
C MET A 1 -11.02 -1.19 -51.45
N SER A 2 -10.51 -1.02 -50.22
CA SER A 2 -9.22 -1.62 -49.83
C SER A 2 -9.34 -3.14 -49.82
N LYS A 3 -8.44 -3.86 -50.50
CA LYS A 3 -8.36 -5.33 -50.46
C LYS A 3 -8.28 -5.80 -49.01
N LYS A 4 -9.27 -6.58 -48.55
CA LYS A 4 -9.26 -7.25 -47.24
C LYS A 4 -8.19 -8.35 -47.28
N ARG A 5 -7.28 -8.35 -46.30
CA ARG A 5 -6.23 -9.36 -46.18
C ARG A 5 -6.75 -10.60 -45.44
N LYS A 6 -6.32 -11.78 -45.85
CA LYS A 6 -6.62 -13.05 -45.15
C LYS A 6 -5.49 -13.40 -44.20
N TYR A 7 -5.84 -14.03 -43.10
CA TYR A 7 -4.92 -14.51 -42.08
C TYR A 7 -4.10 -15.70 -42.62
N ASP A 8 -2.84 -15.76 -42.21
CA ASP A 8 -1.90 -16.81 -42.56
C ASP A 8 -1.43 -17.51 -41.27
N GLU A 9 -1.49 -18.85 -41.23
CA GLU A 9 -1.09 -19.63 -40.06
C GLU A 9 0.38 -19.48 -39.69
N SER A 10 1.24 -19.04 -40.62
CA SER A 10 2.63 -18.70 -40.30
C SER A 10 2.74 -17.53 -39.31
N TYR A 11 1.69 -16.73 -39.07
CA TYR A 11 1.71 -15.62 -38.13
C TYR A 11 1.69 -16.04 -36.65
N VAL A 12 1.50 -17.34 -36.38
CA VAL A 12 1.67 -17.90 -35.04
C VAL A 12 3.07 -17.65 -34.49
N LYS A 13 4.11 -17.69 -35.35
CA LYS A 13 5.50 -17.40 -34.97
C LYS A 13 5.74 -15.95 -34.54
N TYR A 14 4.76 -15.06 -34.79
CA TYR A 14 4.78 -13.68 -34.37
C TYR A 14 3.85 -13.40 -33.17
N GLY A 15 3.24 -14.44 -32.59
CA GLY A 15 2.35 -14.29 -31.44
C GLY A 15 0.88 -14.02 -31.79
N PHE A 16 0.43 -14.29 -33.02
CA PHE A 16 -0.93 -13.97 -33.48
C PHE A 16 -1.78 -15.21 -33.81
N CYS A 17 -3.08 -15.09 -33.60
CA CYS A 17 -4.12 -16.01 -34.08
C CYS A 17 -5.22 -15.24 -34.84
N CYS A 18 -6.06 -15.96 -35.58
CA CYS A 18 -7.17 -15.38 -36.34
C CYS A 18 -8.40 -15.17 -35.45
N MET A 19 -8.97 -13.97 -35.48
CA MET A 19 -10.29 -13.66 -34.94
C MET A 19 -11.24 -13.33 -36.10
N LYS A 20 -12.40 -13.99 -36.14
CA LYS A 20 -13.47 -13.73 -37.12
C LYS A 20 -14.59 -12.92 -36.44
N GLU A 21 -14.92 -11.77 -36.99
CA GLU A 21 -16.15 -11.02 -36.64
C GLU A 21 -17.32 -11.46 -37.54
N SER A 22 -18.55 -11.07 -37.18
CA SER A 22 -19.81 -11.39 -37.86
C SER A 22 -19.85 -11.08 -39.37
N ASP A 23 -18.96 -10.19 -39.84
CA ASP A 23 -18.92 -9.70 -41.23
C ASP A 23 -17.86 -10.40 -42.11
N ASP A 24 -17.41 -11.60 -41.70
CA ASP A 24 -16.43 -12.45 -42.40
C ASP A 24 -15.06 -11.75 -42.62
N VAL A 25 -14.75 -10.76 -41.78
CA VAL A 25 -13.47 -10.05 -41.77
C VAL A 25 -12.54 -10.68 -40.74
N GLU A 26 -11.41 -11.20 -41.23
CA GLU A 26 -10.35 -11.75 -40.39
C GLU A 26 -9.49 -10.62 -39.80
N LYS A 27 -9.29 -10.63 -38.49
CA LYS A 27 -8.38 -9.72 -37.79
C LYS A 27 -7.31 -10.52 -37.03
N PRO A 28 -6.04 -10.06 -37.00
CA PRO A 28 -5.02 -10.72 -36.19
C PRO A 28 -5.18 -10.30 -34.73
N GLN A 29 -5.31 -11.28 -33.84
CA GLN A 29 -5.32 -11.10 -32.39
C GLN A 29 -4.02 -11.63 -31.79
N CYS A 30 -3.34 -10.82 -30.99
CA CYS A 30 -2.15 -11.28 -30.27
C CYS A 30 -2.58 -12.18 -29.10
N PHE A 31 -2.08 -13.41 -29.02
CA PHE A 31 -2.39 -14.33 -27.92
C PHE A 31 -1.47 -14.15 -26.69
N LEU A 32 -0.51 -13.22 -26.73
CA LEU A 32 0.31 -12.83 -25.58
C LEU A 32 -0.35 -11.73 -24.75
N CYS A 33 -0.94 -10.71 -25.40
CA CYS A 33 -1.62 -9.58 -24.72
C CYS A 33 -3.12 -9.47 -24.99
N GLY A 34 -3.70 -10.30 -25.86
CA GLY A 34 -5.12 -10.25 -26.23
C GLY A 34 -5.51 -9.13 -27.21
N LYS A 35 -4.57 -8.25 -27.61
CA LYS A 35 -4.84 -7.10 -28.48
C LYS A 35 -5.24 -7.52 -29.89
N VAL A 36 -6.37 -7.02 -30.37
CA VAL A 36 -6.83 -7.19 -31.76
C VAL A 36 -6.33 -6.04 -32.62
N LEU A 37 -5.69 -6.35 -33.74
CA LEU A 37 -5.23 -5.36 -34.70
C LEU A 37 -6.22 -5.21 -35.85
N ALA A 38 -6.23 -4.04 -36.50
CA ALA A 38 -7.01 -3.85 -37.72
C ALA A 38 -6.52 -4.78 -38.84
N ASN A 39 -7.42 -5.17 -39.76
CA ASN A 39 -7.07 -5.99 -40.93
C ASN A 39 -5.92 -5.38 -41.76
N ALA A 40 -5.85 -4.05 -41.86
CA ALA A 40 -4.76 -3.34 -42.54
C ALA A 40 -3.37 -3.54 -41.89
N SER A 41 -3.33 -3.95 -40.62
CA SER A 41 -2.11 -4.26 -39.88
C SER A 41 -1.67 -5.72 -40.01
N MET A 42 -2.40 -6.54 -40.78
CA MET A 42 -2.06 -7.92 -41.11
C MET A 42 -0.92 -7.98 -42.16
N LYS A 43 0.25 -7.47 -41.76
CA LYS A 43 1.51 -7.50 -42.51
C LYS A 43 2.61 -8.02 -41.59
N PRO A 44 3.49 -8.95 -42.03
CA PRO A 44 4.56 -9.49 -41.18
C PRO A 44 5.38 -8.42 -40.45
N ALA A 45 5.77 -7.34 -41.14
CA ALA A 45 6.52 -6.24 -40.53
C ALA A 45 5.81 -5.62 -39.31
N LYS A 46 4.49 -5.39 -39.39
CA LYS A 46 3.69 -4.80 -38.30
C LYS A 46 3.45 -5.77 -37.15
N LEU A 47 3.31 -7.07 -37.45
CA LEU A 47 3.16 -8.11 -36.42
C LEU A 47 4.48 -8.31 -35.66
N ILE A 48 5.61 -8.29 -36.37
CA ILE A 48 6.96 -8.35 -35.78
C ILE A 48 7.23 -7.10 -34.94
N GLU A 49 6.87 -5.92 -35.43
CA GLU A 49 7.00 -4.66 -34.68
C GLU A 49 6.19 -4.69 -33.39
N HIS A 50 4.95 -5.19 -33.43
CA HIS A 50 4.15 -5.41 -32.24
C HIS A 50 4.84 -6.36 -31.24
N LEU A 51 5.36 -7.50 -31.72
CA LEU A 51 6.06 -8.45 -30.87
C LEU A 51 7.29 -7.82 -30.21
N LYS A 52 8.12 -7.11 -30.98
CA LYS A 52 9.35 -6.49 -30.46
C LYS A 52 9.09 -5.33 -29.50
N SER A 53 8.04 -4.54 -29.75
CA SER A 53 7.73 -3.34 -28.94
C SER A 53 6.99 -3.66 -27.65
N LEU A 54 6.08 -4.63 -27.66
CA LEU A 54 5.22 -4.95 -26.52
C LEU A 54 5.61 -6.23 -25.79
N HIS A 55 6.38 -7.11 -26.43
CA HIS A 55 6.81 -8.41 -25.89
C HIS A 55 8.29 -8.69 -26.19
N PRO A 56 9.22 -7.78 -25.84
CA PRO A 56 10.64 -7.93 -26.13
C PRO A 56 11.23 -9.23 -25.55
N GLU A 57 10.73 -9.69 -24.41
CA GLU A 57 11.10 -10.94 -23.73
C GLU A 57 10.71 -12.20 -24.51
N ASN A 58 9.74 -12.10 -25.43
CA ASN A 58 9.27 -13.20 -26.27
C ASN A 58 9.83 -13.13 -27.70
N ALA A 59 10.50 -12.04 -28.09
CA ALA A 59 10.97 -11.84 -29.45
C ALA A 59 12.00 -12.87 -29.93
N SER A 60 12.71 -13.54 -29.00
CA SER A 60 13.72 -14.56 -29.25
C SER A 60 13.23 -16.00 -29.05
N LYS A 61 11.94 -16.21 -28.74
CA LYS A 61 11.37 -17.55 -28.49
C LYS A 61 11.07 -18.30 -29.78
N ASP A 62 11.09 -19.62 -29.70
CA ASP A 62 10.86 -20.51 -30.84
C ASP A 62 9.38 -20.75 -31.14
N LEU A 63 9.11 -21.37 -32.29
CA LEU A 63 7.75 -21.67 -32.74
C LEU A 63 7.01 -22.63 -31.79
N GLU A 64 7.72 -23.52 -31.12
CA GLU A 64 7.13 -24.49 -30.18
C GLU A 64 6.54 -23.78 -28.96
N PHE A 65 7.26 -22.81 -28.40
CA PHE A 65 6.76 -21.91 -27.36
C PHE A 65 5.47 -21.20 -27.80
N PHE A 66 5.48 -20.59 -28.99
CA PHE A 66 4.31 -19.86 -29.50
C PHE A 66 3.12 -20.77 -29.78
N THR A 67 3.36 -22.00 -30.25
CA THR A 67 2.30 -22.99 -30.49
C THR A 67 1.67 -23.46 -29.18
N LYS A 68 2.48 -23.71 -28.15
CA LYS A 68 2.00 -24.05 -26.80
C LYS A 68 1.20 -22.90 -26.19
N LYS A 69 1.66 -21.65 -26.35
CA LYS A 69 0.94 -20.44 -25.90
C LYS A 69 -0.37 -20.22 -26.66
N LYS A 70 -0.40 -20.41 -27.98
CA LYS A 70 -1.64 -20.38 -28.79
C LYS A 70 -2.63 -21.43 -28.29
N ALA A 71 -2.18 -22.67 -28.05
CA ALA A 71 -3.04 -23.72 -27.52
C ALA A 71 -3.59 -23.39 -26.12
N GLN A 72 -2.77 -22.81 -25.23
CA GLN A 72 -3.21 -22.32 -23.92
C GLN A 72 -4.23 -21.18 -24.05
N PHE A 73 -4.01 -20.24 -24.98
CA PHE A 73 -4.92 -19.13 -25.24
C PHE A 73 -6.27 -19.60 -25.81
N SER A 74 -6.25 -20.56 -26.75
CA SER A 74 -7.46 -21.18 -27.29
C SER A 74 -8.21 -22.03 -26.26
N LYS A 75 -7.50 -22.75 -25.38
CA LYS A 75 -8.10 -23.50 -24.25
C LYS A 75 -8.61 -22.58 -23.15
N SER A 76 -8.00 -21.41 -22.97
CA SER A 76 -8.51 -20.33 -22.11
C SER A 76 -9.73 -19.63 -22.70
N GLY A 77 -10.27 -20.17 -23.82
CA GLY A 77 -11.53 -19.83 -24.46
C GLY A 77 -12.01 -18.44 -24.10
N THR A 78 -11.51 -17.43 -24.83
CA THR A 78 -11.96 -16.02 -24.81
C THR A 78 -12.94 -15.73 -23.68
N LEU A 79 -12.53 -15.04 -22.62
CA LEU A 79 -13.42 -14.59 -21.52
C LEU A 79 -14.80 -14.09 -22.00
N THR A 80 -14.88 -13.56 -23.23
CA THR A 80 -16.10 -13.20 -23.95
C THR A 80 -17.07 -14.35 -24.30
N LYS A 81 -16.63 -15.59 -24.51
CA LYS A 81 -17.50 -16.78 -24.68
C LYS A 81 -18.10 -17.29 -23.35
N LEU A 82 -17.53 -16.88 -22.21
CA LEU A 82 -18.02 -17.18 -20.86
C LEU A 82 -18.85 -16.02 -20.27
N GLY A 83 -19.22 -15.01 -21.08
CA GLY A 83 -20.01 -13.86 -20.61
C GLY A 83 -19.22 -12.79 -19.83
N PHE A 84 -17.89 -12.95 -19.67
CA PHE A 84 -17.04 -11.90 -19.11
C PHE A 84 -16.65 -10.93 -20.22
N GLY A 85 -17.54 -9.97 -20.48
CA GLY A 85 -17.20 -8.78 -21.26
C GLY A 85 -16.02 -8.04 -20.59
N ILE A 86 -15.17 -7.39 -21.39
CA ILE A 86 -14.27 -6.35 -20.86
C ILE A 86 -15.19 -5.39 -20.11
N PRO A 87 -15.08 -5.24 -18.78
CA PRO A 87 -15.98 -4.37 -18.06
C PRO A 87 -15.81 -2.99 -18.69
N GLN A 88 -16.91 -2.36 -19.08
CA GLN A 88 -16.86 -1.03 -19.67
C GLN A 88 -16.03 -0.12 -18.75
N LYS A 89 -15.25 0.81 -19.31
CA LYS A 89 -14.37 1.71 -18.54
C LYS A 89 -15.04 2.28 -17.26
N PRO A 90 -16.33 2.67 -17.27
CA PRO A 90 -17.03 3.10 -16.06
C PRO A 90 -17.20 2.02 -14.97
N LEU A 91 -17.42 0.75 -15.32
CA LEU A 91 -17.57 -0.35 -14.35
C LEU A 91 -16.24 -0.67 -13.66
N VAL A 92 -15.15 -0.64 -14.43
CA VAL A 92 -13.79 -0.81 -13.89
C VAL A 92 -13.49 0.35 -12.94
N GLU A 93 -13.69 1.59 -13.38
CA GLU A 93 -13.48 2.80 -12.56
C GLU A 93 -14.31 2.76 -11.27
N ALA A 94 -15.60 2.40 -11.35
CA ALA A 94 -16.48 2.32 -10.20
C ALA A 94 -15.94 1.36 -9.14
N SER A 95 -15.49 0.16 -9.54
CA SER A 95 -14.94 -0.79 -8.58
C SER A 95 -13.56 -0.38 -8.04
N PHE A 96 -12.74 0.38 -8.79
CA PHE A 96 -11.50 0.97 -8.23
C PHE A 96 -11.84 1.98 -7.14
N ARG A 97 -12.88 2.80 -7.34
CA ARG A 97 -13.35 3.74 -6.32
C ARG A 97 -13.87 3.03 -5.08
N VAL A 98 -14.60 1.93 -5.24
CA VAL A 98 -15.03 1.10 -4.09
C VAL A 98 -13.83 0.51 -3.37
N ALA A 99 -12.89 -0.12 -4.09
CA ALA A 99 -11.67 -0.68 -3.52
C ALA A 99 -10.85 0.36 -2.74
N TYR A 100 -10.68 1.56 -3.30
CA TYR A 100 -10.03 2.69 -2.63
C TYR A 100 -10.73 3.08 -1.33
N ARG A 101 -12.07 3.16 -1.33
CA ARG A 101 -12.86 3.49 -0.13
C ARG A 101 -12.75 2.41 0.95
N ILE A 102 -12.77 1.12 0.56
CA ILE A 102 -12.58 -0.02 1.47
C ILE A 102 -11.20 0.07 2.13
N ALA A 103 -10.15 0.24 1.33
CA ALA A 103 -8.77 0.36 1.81
C ALA A 103 -8.59 1.56 2.75
N LYS A 104 -9.09 2.74 2.35
CA LYS A 104 -9.02 3.98 3.17
C LYS A 104 -9.73 3.82 4.51
N SER A 105 -10.81 3.03 4.55
CA SER A 105 -11.58 2.75 5.76
C SER A 105 -11.02 1.59 6.59
N LYS A 106 -9.91 0.97 6.16
CA LYS A 106 -9.27 -0.20 6.78
C LYS A 106 -10.26 -1.35 7.01
N LYS A 107 -11.12 -1.60 6.02
CA LYS A 107 -12.12 -2.68 6.06
C LYS A 107 -11.63 -3.91 5.29
N PRO A 108 -12.10 -5.12 5.65
CA PRO A 108 -11.73 -6.34 4.93
C PRO A 108 -12.25 -6.28 3.49
N HIS A 109 -11.54 -6.92 2.56
CA HIS A 109 -11.90 -6.92 1.13
C HIS A 109 -13.29 -7.55 0.87
N THR A 110 -13.65 -8.56 1.67
CA THR A 110 -14.95 -9.25 1.62
C THR A 110 -16.15 -8.33 1.79
N ILE A 111 -15.99 -7.13 2.37
CA ILE A 111 -17.11 -6.18 2.50
C ILE A 111 -17.67 -5.73 1.15
N GLY A 112 -16.85 -5.80 0.08
CA GLY A 112 -17.26 -5.50 -1.29
C GLY A 112 -18.41 -6.39 -1.77
N GLU A 113 -18.28 -7.70 -1.56
CA GLU A 113 -19.26 -8.71 -1.99
C GLU A 113 -20.31 -9.03 -0.94
N THR A 114 -19.97 -8.95 0.35
CA THR A 114 -20.89 -9.36 1.44
C THR A 114 -21.87 -8.27 1.86
N LEU A 115 -21.54 -6.99 1.62
CA LEU A 115 -22.38 -5.88 2.08
C LEU A 115 -22.59 -4.82 1.00
N ILE A 116 -21.51 -4.28 0.41
CA ILE A 116 -21.63 -3.13 -0.49
C ILE A 116 -22.42 -3.50 -1.76
N LYS A 117 -22.07 -4.63 -2.39
CA LYS A 117 -22.75 -5.05 -3.63
C LYS A 117 -24.23 -5.37 -3.42
N PRO A 118 -24.65 -6.20 -2.43
CA PRO A 118 -26.06 -6.44 -2.15
C PRO A 118 -26.85 -5.14 -1.90
N CYS A 119 -26.37 -4.26 -1.01
CA CYS A 119 -27.06 -3.01 -0.69
C CYS A 119 -27.27 -2.12 -1.92
N VAL A 120 -26.24 -1.98 -2.77
CA VAL A 120 -26.36 -1.16 -3.99
C VAL A 120 -27.37 -1.75 -4.97
N LEU A 121 -27.40 -3.07 -5.13
CA LEU A 121 -28.34 -3.74 -6.05
C LEU A 121 -29.78 -3.63 -5.56
N GLU A 122 -30.03 -3.82 -4.26
CA GLU A 122 -31.35 -3.67 -3.64
C GLU A 122 -31.87 -2.22 -3.76
N MET A 123 -31.03 -1.23 -3.44
CA MET A 123 -31.40 0.19 -3.53
C MET A 123 -31.75 0.59 -4.97
N VAL A 124 -30.93 0.18 -5.95
CA VAL A 124 -31.15 0.56 -7.35
C VAL A 124 -32.35 -0.15 -7.94
N GLU A 125 -32.63 -1.39 -7.57
CA GLU A 125 -33.86 -2.05 -8.00
C GLU A 125 -35.11 -1.34 -7.47
N LEU A 126 -35.13 -1.00 -6.17
CA LEU A 126 -36.27 -0.34 -5.54
C LEU A 126 -36.51 1.08 -6.08
N VAL A 127 -35.44 1.83 -6.35
CA VAL A 127 -35.52 3.26 -6.73
C VAL A 127 -35.53 3.47 -8.25
N CYS A 128 -34.74 2.69 -8.99
CA CYS A 128 -34.48 2.91 -10.42
C CYS A 128 -35.05 1.80 -11.32
N GLY A 129 -35.29 0.60 -10.78
CA GLY A 129 -35.81 -0.55 -11.52
C GLY A 129 -34.76 -1.61 -11.90
N LEU A 130 -35.28 -2.74 -12.41
CA LEU A 130 -34.50 -3.95 -12.72
C LEU A 130 -33.44 -3.76 -13.81
N GLU A 131 -33.70 -2.91 -14.81
CA GLU A 131 -32.75 -2.69 -15.91
C GLU A 131 -31.48 -1.99 -15.43
N GLN A 132 -31.61 -1.02 -14.52
CA GLN A 132 -30.49 -0.31 -13.91
C GLN A 132 -29.73 -1.21 -12.92
N ARG A 133 -30.43 -2.11 -12.21
CA ARG A 133 -29.80 -3.13 -11.35
C ARG A 133 -28.82 -3.99 -12.15
N LYS A 134 -29.22 -4.50 -13.32
CA LYS A 134 -28.37 -5.37 -14.18
C LYS A 134 -27.06 -4.69 -14.59
N ILE A 135 -27.08 -3.38 -14.82
CA ILE A 135 -25.87 -2.60 -15.16
C ILE A 135 -24.88 -2.60 -13.99
N LEU A 136 -25.36 -2.37 -12.76
CA LEU A 136 -24.52 -2.34 -11.56
C LEU A 136 -24.07 -3.73 -11.11
N GLU A 137 -24.85 -4.76 -11.41
CA GLU A 137 -24.50 -6.16 -11.13
C GLU A 137 -23.21 -6.58 -11.83
N ALA A 138 -22.93 -5.99 -13.00
CA ALA A 138 -21.69 -6.19 -13.75
C ALA A 138 -20.45 -5.55 -13.10
N ILE A 139 -20.59 -4.70 -12.06
CA ILE A 139 -19.44 -4.16 -11.33
C ILE A 139 -18.80 -5.29 -10.51
N PRO A 140 -17.52 -5.63 -10.75
CA PRO A 140 -16.90 -6.73 -10.04
C PRO A 140 -16.36 -6.23 -8.70
N LEU A 141 -16.92 -6.74 -7.60
CA LEU A 141 -16.60 -6.37 -6.22
C LEU A 141 -16.28 -7.59 -5.34
N SER A 142 -15.91 -8.72 -5.96
CA SER A 142 -15.51 -9.91 -5.20
C SER A 142 -14.27 -9.65 -4.36
N ASN A 143 -14.06 -10.46 -3.32
CA ASN A 143 -12.89 -10.37 -2.44
C ASN A 143 -11.57 -10.22 -3.23
N ASP A 144 -11.35 -11.10 -4.20
CA ASP A 144 -10.11 -11.16 -4.99
C ASP A 144 -9.97 -9.95 -5.93
N VAL A 145 -11.09 -9.45 -6.45
CA VAL A 145 -11.10 -8.27 -7.31
C VAL A 145 -10.76 -7.02 -6.49
N ILE A 146 -11.35 -6.88 -5.30
CA ILE A 146 -11.02 -5.77 -4.40
C ILE A 146 -9.54 -5.84 -3.99
N GLN A 147 -9.04 -7.03 -3.65
CA GLN A 147 -7.62 -7.24 -3.35
C GLN A 147 -6.72 -6.79 -4.52
N SER A 148 -6.95 -7.29 -5.74
CA SER A 148 -6.15 -6.94 -6.93
C SER A 148 -6.13 -5.43 -7.14
N ARG A 149 -7.28 -4.78 -7.06
CA ARG A 149 -7.39 -3.32 -7.26
C ARG A 149 -6.63 -2.53 -6.21
N ILE A 150 -6.67 -2.95 -4.95
CA ILE A 150 -5.89 -2.31 -3.88
C ILE A 150 -4.40 -2.46 -4.15
N VAL A 151 -3.95 -3.65 -4.59
CA VAL A 151 -2.55 -3.88 -4.98
C VAL A 151 -2.17 -2.99 -6.17
N GLU A 152 -3.00 -2.90 -7.20
CA GLU A 152 -2.76 -2.06 -8.37
C GLU A 152 -2.70 -0.56 -8.02
N ILE A 153 -3.61 -0.09 -7.14
CA ILE A 153 -3.57 1.28 -6.59
C ILE A 153 -2.24 1.50 -5.86
N SER A 154 -1.85 0.58 -4.97
CA SER A 154 -0.59 0.66 -4.22
C SER A 154 0.62 0.71 -5.15
N CYS A 155 0.69 -0.17 -6.14
CA CYS A 155 1.75 -0.16 -7.15
C CYS A 155 1.78 1.13 -7.96
N ASN A 156 0.62 1.71 -8.28
CA ASN A 156 0.54 2.98 -8.98
C ASN A 156 1.05 4.14 -8.12
N ILE A 157 0.64 4.22 -6.85
CA ILE A 157 1.14 5.21 -5.88
C ILE A 157 2.66 5.10 -5.74
N LEU A 158 3.18 3.89 -5.57
CA LEU A 158 4.62 3.65 -5.46
C LEU A 158 5.37 4.12 -6.71
N LYS A 159 4.86 3.82 -7.90
CA LYS A 159 5.45 4.30 -9.16
C LYS A 159 5.48 5.83 -9.22
N GLN A 160 4.42 6.51 -8.77
CA GLN A 160 4.40 7.98 -8.70
C GLN A 160 5.48 8.50 -7.75
N ILE A 161 5.58 7.95 -6.54
CA ILE A 161 6.61 8.33 -5.55
C ILE A 161 8.02 8.17 -6.13
N ILE A 162 8.32 7.02 -6.74
CA ILE A 162 9.63 6.76 -7.36
C ILE A 162 9.92 7.76 -8.49
N ASN A 163 8.93 8.05 -9.34
CA ASN A 163 9.09 9.02 -10.41
C ASN A 163 9.35 10.43 -9.88
N GLU A 164 8.66 10.84 -8.81
CA GLU A 164 8.88 12.13 -8.16
C GLU A 164 10.27 12.19 -7.51
N LEU A 165 10.73 11.14 -6.84
CA LEU A 165 12.09 11.05 -6.28
C LEU A 165 13.17 11.15 -7.38
N LYS A 166 12.93 10.52 -8.54
CA LYS A 166 13.82 10.62 -9.71
C LYS A 166 13.83 12.01 -10.30
N ALA A 167 12.67 12.64 -10.45
CA ALA A 167 12.53 13.97 -11.06
C ALA A 167 12.99 15.11 -10.14
N SER A 168 12.90 14.95 -8.82
CA SER A 168 13.24 16.00 -7.88
C SER A 168 14.74 16.35 -7.97
N PRO A 169 15.10 17.64 -8.12
CA PRO A 169 16.50 18.07 -8.08
C PRO A 169 17.06 18.07 -6.65
N PHE A 170 16.17 18.00 -5.65
CA PHE A 170 16.54 18.02 -4.23
C PHE A 170 16.81 16.61 -3.72
N PRO A 171 17.69 16.47 -2.72
CA PRO A 171 17.86 15.19 -2.06
C PRO A 171 16.63 14.82 -1.23
N PHE A 172 16.56 13.55 -0.83
CA PHE A 172 15.50 13.03 0.02
C PHE A 172 16.05 12.44 1.31
N SER A 173 15.14 12.16 2.23
CA SER A 173 15.41 11.59 3.54
C SER A 173 14.63 10.29 3.72
N ILE A 174 15.22 9.32 4.43
CA ILE A 174 14.56 8.07 4.78
C ILE A 174 14.41 7.96 6.30
N GLN A 175 13.26 7.48 6.75
CA GLN A 175 13.06 6.98 8.11
C GLN A 175 12.80 5.47 8.07
N LEU A 176 13.50 4.72 8.93
CA LEU A 176 13.30 3.29 9.11
C LEU A 176 12.77 2.99 10.49
N ASP A 177 11.88 2.01 10.55
CA ASP A 177 11.37 1.45 11.79
C ASP A 177 11.19 -0.07 11.63
N GLU A 178 11.29 -0.80 12.74
CA GLU A 178 11.04 -2.24 12.77
C GLU A 178 9.77 -2.52 13.56
N THR A 179 8.88 -3.34 13.01
CA THR A 179 7.75 -3.91 13.75
C THR A 179 7.76 -5.41 13.66
N THR A 180 7.13 -6.07 14.62
CA THR A 180 6.90 -7.52 14.56
C THR A 180 5.45 -7.78 14.15
N ASP A 181 5.23 -8.72 13.24
CA ASP A 181 3.89 -9.17 12.87
C ASP A 181 3.33 -10.22 13.84
N ILE A 182 2.10 -10.68 13.59
CA ILE A 182 1.41 -11.67 14.43
C ILE A 182 2.10 -13.05 14.45
N SER A 183 2.98 -13.33 13.49
CA SER A 183 3.74 -14.57 13.36
C SER A 183 5.14 -14.42 13.96
N ASN A 184 5.41 -13.34 14.69
CA ASN A 184 6.72 -12.99 15.23
C ASN A 184 7.81 -12.74 14.16
N CYS A 185 7.42 -12.40 12.93
CA CYS A 185 8.37 -12.02 11.88
C CYS A 185 8.63 -10.51 11.95
N SER A 186 9.92 -10.12 11.98
CA SER A 186 10.33 -8.73 11.90
C SER A 186 10.07 -8.16 10.51
N GLN A 187 9.49 -6.98 10.46
CA GLN A 187 9.12 -6.26 9.25
C GLN A 187 9.81 -4.89 9.27
N LEU A 188 10.54 -4.59 8.21
CA LEU A 188 11.19 -3.29 8.02
C LEU A 188 10.20 -2.35 7.35
N LEU A 189 9.83 -1.27 8.02
CA LEU A 189 9.05 -0.18 7.45
C LEU A 189 9.98 0.95 7.02
N VAL A 190 9.76 1.45 5.81
CA VAL A 190 10.53 2.56 5.25
C VAL A 190 9.60 3.67 4.82
N PHE A 191 9.87 4.87 5.31
CA PHE A 191 9.19 6.10 4.93
C PHE A 191 10.18 7.03 4.25
N VAL A 192 9.69 7.81 3.29
CA VAL A 192 10.50 8.75 2.53
C VAL A 192 9.95 10.17 2.70
N ARG A 193 10.85 11.13 2.85
CA ARG A 193 10.55 12.55 2.86
C ARG A 193 11.33 13.24 1.76
N TYR A 194 10.64 13.97 0.89
CA TYR A 194 11.25 14.57 -0.30
C TYR A 194 10.49 15.84 -0.73
N VAL A 195 11.11 16.64 -1.60
CA VAL A 195 10.50 17.84 -2.18
C VAL A 195 9.95 17.51 -3.56
N SER A 196 8.69 17.85 -3.79
CA SER A 196 7.98 17.67 -5.06
C SER A 196 7.06 18.86 -5.30
N ALA A 197 7.19 19.51 -6.46
CA ALA A 197 6.47 20.74 -6.80
C ALA A 197 6.51 21.80 -5.67
N ASP A 198 7.71 22.06 -5.15
CA ASP A 198 7.98 23.00 -4.04
C ASP A 198 7.26 22.70 -2.72
N THR A 199 6.70 21.49 -2.58
CA THR A 199 6.09 21.00 -1.33
C THR A 199 6.88 19.84 -0.75
N ILE A 200 6.98 19.79 0.58
CA ILE A 200 7.55 18.65 1.28
C ILE A 200 6.48 17.56 1.37
N LYS A 201 6.78 16.39 0.83
CA LYS A 201 5.94 15.19 0.95
C LYS A 201 6.59 14.19 1.89
N GLU A 202 5.77 13.51 2.67
CA GLU A 202 6.14 12.39 3.52
C GLU A 202 5.25 11.20 3.14
N GLU A 203 5.86 10.14 2.63
CA GLU A 203 5.15 9.02 2.07
C GLU A 203 5.68 7.70 2.61
N PHE A 204 4.79 6.72 2.75
CA PHE A 204 5.18 5.35 3.02
C PHE A 204 5.79 4.75 1.74
N LEU A 205 6.98 4.18 1.85
CA LEU A 205 7.71 3.65 0.70
C LEU A 205 7.50 2.15 0.54
N PHE A 206 7.84 1.35 1.56
CA PHE A 206 7.59 -0.09 1.56
C PHE A 206 7.61 -0.69 2.97
N CYS A 207 7.08 -1.91 3.08
CA CYS A 207 7.20 -2.78 4.23
C CYS A 207 7.64 -4.16 3.73
N GLU A 208 8.79 -4.64 4.16
CA GLU A 208 9.37 -5.91 3.71
C GLU A 208 9.85 -6.74 4.92
N PRO A 209 9.67 -8.08 4.89
CA PRO A 209 10.09 -8.93 5.99
C PRO A 209 11.62 -9.08 6.07
N LEU A 210 12.14 -9.07 7.29
CA LEU A 210 13.52 -9.41 7.62
C LEU A 210 13.61 -10.93 7.86
N LEU A 211 13.80 -11.69 6.78
CA LEU A 211 13.67 -13.17 6.79
C LEU A 211 14.77 -13.91 7.59
N GLN A 212 15.97 -13.34 7.68
CA GLN A 212 17.13 -14.01 8.28
C GLN A 212 17.49 -13.40 9.64
N THR A 213 18.01 -12.18 9.63
CA THR A 213 18.39 -11.46 10.84
C THR A 213 17.99 -9.99 10.75
N THR A 214 18.04 -9.31 11.89
CA THR A 214 17.79 -7.86 12.00
C THR A 214 19.09 -7.06 11.94
N LYS A 215 20.17 -7.64 11.37
CA LYS A 215 21.46 -6.98 11.26
C LYS A 215 21.40 -5.88 10.21
N ALA A 216 22.24 -4.87 10.41
CA ALA A 216 22.43 -3.75 9.50
C ALA A 216 22.63 -4.13 8.02
N VAL A 217 23.34 -5.23 7.77
CA VAL A 217 23.64 -5.73 6.42
C VAL A 217 22.38 -6.20 5.70
N ASP A 218 21.44 -6.81 6.42
CA ASP A 218 20.19 -7.29 5.86
C ASP A 218 19.26 -6.12 5.55
N VAL A 219 19.21 -5.12 6.46
CA VAL A 219 18.47 -3.87 6.25
C VAL A 219 19.00 -3.13 5.01
N LEU A 220 20.31 -3.02 4.86
CA LEU A 220 20.93 -2.40 3.68
C LEU A 220 20.67 -3.20 2.40
N ALA A 221 20.71 -4.53 2.49
CA ALA A 221 20.40 -5.39 1.34
C ALA A 221 18.96 -5.18 0.86
N ILE A 222 17.98 -5.13 1.76
CA ILE A 222 16.57 -4.86 1.41
C ILE A 222 16.44 -3.50 0.70
N LEU A 223 17.05 -2.45 1.23
CA LEU A 223 17.03 -1.13 0.58
C LEU A 223 17.66 -1.15 -0.80
N ASN A 224 18.82 -1.80 -0.95
CA ASN A 224 19.50 -1.91 -2.24
C ASN A 224 18.67 -2.70 -3.25
N VAL A 225 18.07 -3.82 -2.85
CA VAL A 225 17.17 -4.61 -3.71
C VAL A 225 15.96 -3.79 -4.12
N PHE A 226 15.32 -3.09 -3.16
CA PHE A 226 14.16 -2.25 -3.43
C PHE A 226 14.48 -1.16 -4.46
N PHE A 227 15.51 -0.36 -4.23
CA PHE A 227 15.85 0.75 -5.13
C PHE A 227 16.40 0.27 -6.49
N SER A 228 17.12 -0.85 -6.51
CA SER A 228 17.58 -1.48 -7.77
C SER A 228 16.41 -1.98 -8.61
N LYS A 229 15.39 -2.61 -7.99
CA LYS A 229 14.15 -3.03 -8.66
C LYS A 229 13.40 -1.86 -9.31
N HIS A 230 13.62 -0.65 -8.84
CA HIS A 230 13.00 0.56 -9.33
C HIS A 230 13.94 1.43 -10.18
N ASP A 231 15.10 0.91 -10.60
CA ASP A 231 16.11 1.63 -11.40
C ASP A 231 16.45 3.01 -10.80
N PHE A 232 16.65 3.07 -9.48
CA PHE A 232 16.93 4.31 -8.76
C PHE A 232 18.24 4.20 -7.99
N ASP A 233 19.24 4.99 -8.38
CA ASP A 233 20.47 5.13 -7.60
C ASP A 233 20.24 6.11 -6.45
N TRP A 234 19.87 5.55 -5.30
CA TRP A 234 19.55 6.31 -4.10
C TRP A 234 20.79 6.96 -3.46
N LYS A 235 22.00 6.42 -3.70
CA LYS A 235 23.23 6.77 -2.97
C LYS A 235 23.64 8.22 -3.19
N GLN A 236 23.39 8.76 -4.37
CA GLN A 236 23.71 10.15 -4.72
C GLN A 236 22.64 11.15 -4.26
N LYS A 237 21.42 10.70 -3.98
CA LYS A 237 20.27 11.56 -3.67
C LYS A 237 19.82 11.53 -2.23
N ILE A 238 20.27 10.57 -1.43
CA ILE A 238 19.96 10.54 -0.01
C ILE A 238 20.77 11.61 0.73
N HIS A 239 20.10 12.40 1.58
CA HIS A 239 20.76 13.40 2.42
C HIS A 239 20.60 13.12 3.91
N SER A 240 19.50 12.50 4.35
CA SER A 240 19.37 12.15 5.76
C SER A 240 18.69 10.81 6.02
N LEU A 241 19.01 10.26 7.18
CA LEU A 241 18.56 8.97 7.67
C LEU A 241 18.04 9.12 9.09
N CYS A 242 16.88 8.53 9.39
CA CYS A 242 16.32 8.48 10.73
C CYS A 242 16.06 7.03 11.14
N THR A 243 16.56 6.60 12.31
CA THR A 243 16.38 5.23 12.84
C THR A 243 16.04 5.24 14.34
N ASP A 244 15.56 4.12 14.87
CA ASP A 244 15.16 3.92 16.28
C ASP A 244 16.32 3.96 17.30
N GLY A 245 17.56 3.97 16.82
CA GLY A 245 18.77 4.02 17.64
C GLY A 245 19.22 2.69 18.22
N ALA A 246 18.65 1.57 17.78
CA ALA A 246 19.15 0.26 18.15
C ALA A 246 20.64 0.12 17.77
N PRO A 247 21.44 -0.70 18.49
CA PRO A 247 22.84 -0.93 18.15
C PRO A 247 23.05 -1.41 16.70
N ALA A 248 22.12 -2.19 16.16
CA ALA A 248 22.12 -2.61 14.75
C ALA A 248 21.94 -1.43 13.78
N MET A 249 21.28 -0.35 14.20
CA MET A 249 21.04 0.83 13.37
C MET A 249 22.13 1.89 13.50
N LEU A 250 22.59 2.20 14.71
CA LEU A 250 23.55 3.30 14.98
C LEU A 250 24.97 2.84 15.36
N GLY A 251 25.27 1.55 15.40
CA GLY A 251 26.59 1.05 15.75
C GLY A 251 27.73 1.62 14.88
N ASN A 252 28.83 2.02 15.51
CA ASN A 252 29.93 2.74 14.85
C ASN A 252 30.77 1.90 13.85
N LYS A 253 30.69 0.57 13.90
CA LYS A 253 31.48 -0.34 13.05
C LYS A 253 30.62 -1.11 12.04
N SER A 254 29.46 -1.57 12.50
CA SER A 254 28.57 -2.46 11.76
C SER A 254 27.13 -2.00 11.77
N GLY A 255 26.84 -0.80 12.30
CA GLY A 255 25.49 -0.26 12.31
C GLY A 255 25.05 0.18 10.92
N PHE A 256 23.76 0.09 10.64
CA PHE A 256 23.18 0.44 9.35
C PHE A 256 23.55 1.86 8.90
N ALA A 257 23.49 2.84 9.80
CA ALA A 257 23.91 4.21 9.54
C ALA A 257 25.39 4.31 9.13
N HIS A 258 26.27 3.50 9.73
CA HIS A 258 27.69 3.44 9.35
C HIS A 258 27.86 2.83 7.96
N LEU A 259 27.10 1.77 7.63
CA LEU A 259 27.14 1.16 6.29
C LEU A 259 26.62 2.12 5.22
N VAL A 260 25.53 2.83 5.46
CA VAL A 260 25.02 3.86 4.54
C VAL A 260 26.05 4.96 4.33
N LYS A 261 26.72 5.42 5.39
CA LYS A 261 27.78 6.43 5.27
C LYS A 261 28.98 5.98 4.45
N LYS A 262 29.24 4.68 4.29
CA LYS A 262 30.27 4.17 3.38
C LYS A 262 29.85 4.26 1.91
N GLU A 263 28.56 4.19 1.62
CA GLU A 263 28.02 4.31 0.27
C GLU A 263 27.65 5.76 -0.10
N ALA A 264 27.30 6.57 0.90
CA ALA A 264 26.90 7.98 0.77
C ALA A 264 27.47 8.81 1.94
N ASN A 265 28.68 9.36 1.75
CA ASN A 265 29.47 9.97 2.82
C ASN A 265 28.80 11.17 3.53
N ASN A 266 27.94 11.92 2.83
CA ASN A 266 27.35 13.16 3.33
C ASN A 266 25.99 12.96 4.03
N VAL A 267 25.58 11.72 4.31
CA VAL A 267 24.29 11.45 4.95
C VAL A 267 24.29 11.88 6.42
N ILE A 268 23.34 12.74 6.75
CA ILE A 268 23.05 13.15 8.13
C ILE A 268 22.23 12.06 8.79
N VAL A 269 22.74 11.50 9.88
CA VAL A 269 22.05 10.46 10.64
C VAL A 269 21.42 11.09 11.87
N THR A 270 20.12 10.86 12.02
CA THR A 270 19.31 11.35 13.13
C THR A 270 18.73 10.17 13.88
N HIS A 271 18.66 10.30 15.20
CA HIS A 271 17.99 9.32 16.04
C HIS A 271 16.52 9.74 16.21
N CYS A 272 15.61 8.80 15.97
CA CYS A 272 14.16 9.01 15.97
C CYS A 272 13.73 9.75 17.23
N PHE A 273 13.08 10.91 17.05
CA PHE A 273 12.72 11.78 18.16
C PHE A 273 11.77 11.10 19.15
N LEU A 274 10.93 10.19 18.65
CA LEU A 274 9.99 9.43 19.47
C LEU A 274 10.73 8.46 20.40
N HIS A 275 11.73 7.75 19.86
CA HIS A 275 12.59 6.87 20.63
C HIS A 275 13.50 7.65 21.60
N ARG A 276 14.07 8.79 21.17
CA ARG A 276 14.81 9.70 22.06
C ARG A 276 13.98 10.16 23.23
N HIS A 277 12.76 10.60 22.95
CA HIS A 277 11.83 11.03 24.00
C HIS A 277 11.53 9.88 24.96
N ALA A 278 11.23 8.68 24.44
CA ALA A 278 11.00 7.50 25.26
C ALA A 278 12.21 7.16 26.14
N LEU A 279 13.44 7.22 25.62
CA LEU A 279 14.65 7.01 26.41
C LEU A 279 14.86 8.10 27.47
N ALA A 280 14.63 9.37 27.13
CA ALA A 280 14.71 10.47 28.09
C ALA A 280 13.69 10.33 29.23
N THR A 281 12.51 9.76 28.97
CA THR A 281 11.56 9.49 30.07
C THR A 281 12.08 8.45 31.07
N LYS A 282 12.99 7.56 30.65
CA LYS A 282 13.62 6.57 31.54
C LYS A 282 14.69 7.18 32.44
N THR A 283 15.18 8.38 32.13
CA THR A 283 16.18 9.09 32.95
C THR A 283 15.53 10.06 33.94
N LEU A 284 14.21 10.08 34.05
CA LEU A 284 13.52 10.90 35.04
C LEU A 284 13.87 10.45 36.47
N PRO A 285 13.93 11.38 37.44
CA PRO A 285 14.07 11.02 38.85
C PRO A 285 13.03 9.99 39.28
N THR A 286 13.41 9.05 40.15
CA THR A 286 12.52 7.98 40.64
C THR A 286 11.21 8.53 41.18
N SER A 287 11.25 9.66 41.90
CA SER A 287 10.05 10.33 42.42
C SER A 287 9.04 10.72 41.32
N LEU A 288 9.50 11.17 40.15
CA LEU A 288 8.61 11.50 39.03
C LEU A 288 8.09 10.25 38.32
N ILE A 289 8.92 9.20 38.20
CA ILE A 289 8.53 7.90 37.65
C ILE A 289 7.44 7.27 38.52
N ASP A 290 7.60 7.30 39.84
CA ASP A 290 6.65 6.75 40.79
C ASP A 290 5.30 7.46 40.72
N VAL A 291 5.30 8.80 40.71
CA VAL A 291 4.07 9.59 40.54
C VAL A 291 3.38 9.24 39.22
N LEU A 292 4.13 9.19 38.11
CA LEU A 292 3.58 8.81 36.81
C LEU A 292 3.03 7.38 36.81
N SER A 293 3.71 6.43 37.45
CA SER A 293 3.29 5.04 37.59
C SER A 293 1.98 4.92 38.39
N ILE A 294 1.86 5.64 39.50
CA ILE A 294 0.63 5.70 40.31
C ILE A 294 -0.52 6.27 39.49
N VAL A 295 -0.28 7.38 38.78
CA VAL A 295 -1.28 8.00 37.90
C VAL A 295 -1.77 7.03 36.83
N ILE A 296 -0.86 6.37 36.12
CA ILE A 296 -1.20 5.40 35.07
C ILE A 296 -1.99 4.22 35.64
N LYS A 297 -1.53 3.63 36.76
CA LYS A 297 -2.23 2.52 37.44
C LYS A 297 -3.65 2.91 37.84
N THR A 298 -3.83 4.11 38.39
CA THR A 298 -5.13 4.65 38.81
C THR A 298 -6.07 4.81 37.62
N VAL A 299 -5.60 5.43 36.54
CA VAL A 299 -6.38 5.61 35.30
C VAL A 299 -6.77 4.27 34.69
N ASN A 300 -5.82 3.34 34.61
CA ASN A 300 -6.08 2.02 34.05
C ASN A 300 -7.07 1.22 34.91
N PHE A 301 -7.00 1.33 36.24
CA PHE A 301 -7.99 0.74 37.13
C PHE A 301 -9.40 1.32 36.91
N ILE A 302 -9.53 2.64 36.75
CA ILE A 302 -10.82 3.30 36.50
C ILE A 302 -11.38 2.89 35.12
N ARG A 303 -10.52 2.86 34.10
CA ARG A 303 -10.93 2.67 32.71
C ARG A 303 -11.07 1.21 32.29
N SER A 304 -10.41 0.28 32.96
CA SER A 304 -10.45 -1.15 32.64
C SER A 304 -11.82 -1.79 32.84
N ARG A 305 -12.70 -1.20 33.67
CA ARG A 305 -14.04 -1.72 33.96
C ARG A 305 -15.11 -0.65 33.74
N ALA A 306 -16.19 -1.02 33.06
CA ALA A 306 -17.31 -0.12 32.78
C ALA A 306 -17.99 0.40 34.07
N LEU A 307 -18.03 -0.41 35.14
CA LEU A 307 -18.57 0.02 36.43
C LEU A 307 -17.71 1.12 37.07
N ASN A 308 -16.40 0.91 37.18
CA ASN A 308 -15.46 1.90 37.75
C ASN A 308 -15.51 3.22 36.97
N HIS A 309 -15.61 3.14 35.63
CA HIS A 309 -15.74 4.32 34.80
C HIS A 309 -17.03 5.10 35.08
N ARG A 310 -18.18 4.42 35.23
CA ARG A 310 -19.46 5.05 35.57
C ARG A 310 -19.43 5.70 36.95
N LEU A 311 -18.93 4.99 37.97
CA LEU A 311 -18.82 5.51 39.34
C LEU A 311 -17.91 6.75 39.40
N PHE A 312 -16.77 6.69 38.71
CA PHE A 312 -15.85 7.84 38.63
C PHE A 312 -16.49 9.04 37.94
N LYS A 313 -17.29 8.80 36.89
CA LYS A 313 -18.02 9.87 36.19
C LYS A 313 -18.98 10.60 37.14
N THR A 314 -19.76 9.84 37.92
CA THR A 314 -20.68 10.39 38.93
C THR A 314 -19.93 11.21 39.98
N LEU A 315 -18.80 10.70 40.49
CA LEU A 315 -17.96 11.44 41.43
C LEU A 315 -17.46 12.77 40.86
N CYS A 316 -16.99 12.78 39.60
CA CYS A 316 -16.56 14.03 38.95
C CYS A 316 -17.70 15.05 38.79
N GLN A 317 -18.91 14.58 38.51
CA GLN A 317 -20.10 15.43 38.40
C GLN A 317 -20.47 16.07 39.75
N GLU A 318 -20.47 15.28 40.82
CA GLU A 318 -20.70 15.79 42.18
C GLU A 318 -19.65 16.82 42.62
N MET A 319 -18.42 16.67 42.13
CA MET A 319 -17.31 17.59 42.39
C MET A 319 -17.28 18.82 41.45
N ASN A 320 -18.24 18.95 40.52
CA ASN A 320 -18.24 19.99 39.46
C ASN A 320 -16.91 20.06 38.69
N ALA A 321 -16.30 18.91 38.41
CA ALA A 321 -15.06 18.85 37.68
C ALA A 321 -15.28 19.18 36.18
N GLU A 322 -14.34 19.92 35.57
CA GLU A 322 -14.37 20.26 34.13
C GLU A 322 -14.34 19.02 33.22
N HIS A 323 -13.87 17.90 33.75
CA HIS A 323 -13.70 16.66 32.99
C HIS A 323 -14.32 15.47 33.73
N GLU A 324 -15.29 14.82 33.09
CA GLU A 324 -15.97 13.66 33.68
C GLU A 324 -15.35 12.32 33.27
N VAL A 325 -14.39 12.34 32.33
CA VAL A 325 -13.81 11.14 31.71
C VAL A 325 -12.29 11.25 31.63
N LEU A 326 -11.60 10.21 32.12
CA LEU A 326 -10.16 10.03 31.94
C LEU A 326 -9.84 9.40 30.59
N LEU A 327 -8.70 9.80 30.02
CA LEU A 327 -8.16 9.19 28.80
C LEU A 327 -7.54 7.84 29.15
N TYR A 328 -7.87 6.79 28.40
CA TYR A 328 -7.24 5.49 28.61
C TYR A 328 -5.79 5.52 28.14
N HIS A 329 -4.88 5.07 29.00
CA HIS A 329 -3.46 4.94 28.66
C HIS A 329 -3.19 3.53 28.15
N THR A 330 -2.46 3.42 27.04
CA THR A 330 -1.77 2.18 26.67
C THR A 330 -0.29 2.47 26.45
N GLU A 331 0.57 1.53 26.86
CA GLU A 331 2.03 1.63 26.72
C GLU A 331 2.46 1.98 25.28
N VAL A 332 1.73 1.46 24.29
CA VAL A 332 1.99 1.65 22.85
C VAL A 332 1.77 3.09 22.38
N ARG A 333 0.96 3.89 23.08
CA ARG A 333 0.67 5.29 22.74
C ARG A 333 1.30 6.23 23.75
N TRP A 334 2.63 6.24 23.82
CA TRP A 334 3.45 7.03 24.74
C TRP A 334 3.07 8.53 24.82
N LEU A 335 2.62 9.15 23.71
CA LEU A 335 2.08 10.53 23.68
C LEU A 335 0.84 10.74 24.59
N SER A 336 0.18 9.66 25.03
CA SER A 336 -0.96 9.73 25.94
C SER A 336 -0.57 9.96 27.41
N ARG A 337 0.69 9.70 27.82
CA ARG A 337 1.14 9.87 29.22
C ARG A 337 0.99 11.32 29.69
N GLY A 338 1.45 12.28 28.87
CA GLY A 338 1.32 13.71 29.19
C GLY A 338 -0.14 14.18 29.23
N GLN A 339 -0.99 13.67 28.31
CA GLN A 339 -2.42 14.00 28.30
C GLN A 339 -3.17 13.43 29.50
N VAL A 340 -2.80 12.24 29.95
CA VAL A 340 -3.34 11.62 31.17
C VAL A 340 -2.93 12.39 32.41
N LEU A 341 -1.64 12.75 32.54
CA LEU A 341 -1.16 13.58 33.65
C LEU A 341 -1.88 14.93 33.69
N LYS A 342 -1.95 15.63 32.55
CA LYS A 342 -2.66 16.91 32.43
C LYS A 342 -4.13 16.77 32.85
N ARG A 343 -4.80 15.71 32.41
CA ARG A 343 -6.20 15.43 32.77
C ARG A 343 -6.38 15.22 34.26
N ILE A 344 -5.54 14.41 34.92
CA ILE A 344 -5.61 14.22 36.38
C ILE A 344 -5.30 15.52 37.13
N PHE A 345 -4.30 16.27 36.69
CA PHE A 345 -3.91 17.52 37.33
C PHE A 345 -5.04 18.56 37.29
N MET A 346 -5.75 18.66 36.16
CA MET A 346 -6.92 19.52 36.04
C MET A 346 -8.04 19.13 37.00
N LEU A 347 -8.27 17.82 37.23
CA LEU A 347 -9.25 17.36 38.21
C LEU A 347 -8.88 17.72 39.66
N THR A 348 -7.59 17.79 39.97
CA THR A 348 -7.10 18.09 41.32
C THR A 348 -7.12 19.58 41.66
N ILE A 349 -7.01 20.47 40.66
CA ILE A 349 -7.05 21.93 40.87
C ILE A 349 -8.46 22.42 41.24
N PHE A 350 -9.52 21.88 40.63
CA PHE A 350 -10.88 22.35 40.87
C PHE A 350 -11.53 21.78 42.13
N GLY A 351 -11.05 20.64 42.64
CA GLY A 351 -11.48 20.09 43.93
C GLY A 351 -11.06 20.93 45.16
N LYS A 352 -10.23 21.98 44.98
CA LYS A 352 -9.80 22.89 46.05
C LYS A 352 -10.60 24.19 46.16
N LYS A 353 -11.60 24.43 45.31
CA LYS A 353 -12.58 25.51 45.56
C LYS A 353 -13.64 25.03 46.55
N ARG A 354 -13.27 24.97 47.83
CA ARG A 354 -14.21 25.01 48.95
C ARG A 354 -13.75 26.08 49.92
#